data_AF-A0A8T0XLG8-F1
#
_entry.id   AF-A0A8T0XLG8-F1
#
_cell.length_a   1.000
_cell.length_b   1.000
_cell.length_c   1.000
_cell.angle_alpha   90.00
_cell.angle_beta   90.00
_cell.angle_gamma   90.00
#
_symmetry.space_group_name_H-M   'P 1'
#
loop_
_entity.id
_entity.type
_entity.pdbx_description
1 polymer ?
#
loop_
_entity_poly.entity_id
_entity_poly.type
_entity_poly.pdbx_seq_one_letter_code
_entity_poly.pdbx_strand_id
1 'polypeptide(L)'
;MAAAASRRLGAAVRGLSGAWYGRHMAAAERAIRTRLSLVDLVLEVRDARVPASSAFEPLRRRGPLEPDGRRVVVLNKADLADPSETEKWMAYMKKQRTCPCIAVNSHSGESIKEVGIAASH
;
A
#
# COMPACT_ATOMS: atom_id res chain seq x y z
N MET A 1 -7.46 -4.30 -26.15
CA MET A 1 -7.30 -3.42 -24.97
C MET A 1 -6.24 -3.92 -23.96
N ALA A 2 -6.21 -5.21 -23.58
CA ALA A 2 -5.25 -5.74 -22.58
C ALA A 2 -3.75 -5.72 -23.01
N ALA A 3 -3.45 -5.89 -24.30
CA ALA A 3 -2.08 -5.94 -24.81
C ALA A 3 -1.32 -4.60 -24.74
N ALA A 4 -2.03 -3.46 -24.74
CA ALA A 4 -1.41 -2.14 -24.62
C ALA A 4 -0.98 -1.83 -23.18
N ALA A 5 -1.77 -2.29 -22.19
CA ALA A 5 -1.42 -2.19 -20.77
C ALA A 5 -0.18 -3.06 -20.43
N SER A 6 -0.10 -4.27 -21.00
CA SER A 6 1.04 -5.17 -20.83
C SER A 6 2.35 -4.58 -21.37
N ARG A 7 2.32 -3.92 -22.54
CA ARG A 7 3.49 -3.25 -23.13
C ARG A 7 3.97 -2.03 -22.32
N ARG A 8 3.05 -1.25 -21.74
CA ARG A 8 3.38 -0.11 -20.87
C ARG A 8 3.99 -0.53 -19.53
N LEU A 9 3.55 -1.65 -18.96
CA LEU A 9 4.13 -2.24 -17.75
C LEU A 9 5.55 -2.77 -18.00
N GLY A 10 5.78 -3.42 -19.14
CA GLY A 10 7.12 -3.89 -19.52
C GLY A 10 8.16 -2.78 -19.63
N ALA A 11 7.75 -1.55 -19.99
CA ALA A 11 8.64 -0.39 -20.03
C ALA A 11 8.95 0.17 -18.63
N ALA A 12 7.98 0.17 -17.70
CA ALA A 12 8.19 0.63 -16.32
C ALA A 12 9.12 -0.31 -15.52
N VAL A 13 9.13 -1.61 -15.84
CA VAL A 13 10.01 -2.61 -15.22
C VAL A 13 11.47 -2.49 -15.71
N ARG A 14 11.72 -1.96 -16.92
CA ARG A 14 13.10 -1.79 -17.45
C ARG A 14 13.96 -0.79 -16.66
N GLY A 15 13.35 0.11 -15.89
CA GLY A 15 14.06 1.05 -15.01
C GLY A 15 14.38 0.51 -13.61
N LEU A 16 13.94 -0.70 -13.27
CA LEU A 16 14.20 -1.38 -12.00
C LEU A 16 15.22 -2.51 -12.21
N SER A 17 16.33 -2.21 -12.89
CA SER A 17 17.38 -3.16 -13.22
C SER A 17 18.33 -3.42 -12.05
N GLY A 18 17.80 -3.90 -10.93
CA GLY A 18 18.58 -4.41 -9.80
C GLY A 18 18.33 -5.89 -9.58
N ALA A 19 19.32 -6.64 -9.09
CA ALA A 19 19.23 -8.08 -8.81
C ALA A 19 18.03 -8.49 -7.92
N TRP A 20 17.47 -7.54 -7.18
CA TRP A 20 16.31 -7.75 -6.29
C TRP A 20 14.96 -7.79 -7.03
N TYR A 21 14.80 -7.07 -8.16
CA TYR A 21 13.54 -7.04 -8.93
C TYR A 21 13.57 -8.02 -10.10
N GLY A 22 13.75 -9.30 -9.79
CA GLY A 22 13.80 -10.38 -10.78
C GLY A 22 12.43 -10.88 -11.24
N ARG A 23 12.42 -12.02 -11.96
CA ARG A 23 11.19 -12.65 -12.50
C ARG A 23 10.13 -12.93 -11.44
N HIS A 24 10.54 -13.25 -10.22
CA HIS A 24 9.64 -13.61 -9.13
C HIS A 24 8.88 -12.37 -8.62
N MET A 25 9.59 -11.25 -8.41
CA MET A 25 8.96 -9.99 -8.04
C MET A 25 8.01 -9.48 -9.13
N ALA A 26 8.40 -9.56 -10.40
CA ALA A 26 7.52 -9.22 -11.51
C ALA A 26 6.29 -10.14 -11.59
N ALA A 27 6.43 -11.43 -11.29
CA ALA A 27 5.30 -12.36 -11.22
C ALA A 27 4.37 -12.05 -10.04
N ALA A 28 4.91 -11.73 -8.87
CA ALA A 28 4.15 -11.33 -7.69
C ALA A 28 3.39 -10.02 -7.93
N GLU A 29 4.04 -9.01 -8.52
CA GLU A 29 3.40 -7.74 -8.87
C GLU A 29 2.24 -7.96 -9.85
N ARG A 30 2.43 -8.78 -10.90
CA ARG A 30 1.35 -9.14 -11.83
C ARG A 30 0.19 -9.83 -11.11
N ALA A 31 0.49 -10.81 -10.25
CA ALA A 31 -0.53 -11.53 -9.50
C ALA A 31 -1.33 -10.60 -8.55
N ILE A 32 -0.66 -9.66 -7.89
CA ILE A 32 -1.30 -8.62 -7.08
C ILE A 32 -2.22 -7.76 -7.97
N ARG A 33 -1.72 -7.23 -9.09
CA ARG A 33 -2.51 -6.38 -10.00
C ARG A 33 -3.77 -7.05 -10.53
N THR A 34 -3.70 -8.33 -10.89
CA THR A 34 -4.87 -9.09 -11.37
C THR A 34 -5.94 -9.25 -10.28
N ARG A 35 -5.56 -9.30 -9.01
CA ARG A 35 -6.50 -9.47 -7.90
C ARG A 35 -7.12 -8.17 -7.41
N LEU A 36 -6.47 -7.03 -7.67
CA LEU A 36 -6.93 -5.74 -7.16
C LEU A 36 -8.29 -5.29 -7.72
N SER A 37 -8.68 -5.74 -8.92
CA SER A 37 -10.02 -5.47 -9.47
C SER A 37 -11.11 -6.37 -8.88
N LEU A 38 -10.75 -7.40 -8.11
CA LEU A 38 -11.68 -8.37 -7.53
C LEU A 38 -12.07 -8.03 -6.09
N VAL A 39 -11.46 -6.99 -5.51
CA VAL A 39 -11.64 -6.63 -4.11
C VAL A 39 -12.28 -5.25 -3.99
N ASP A 40 -13.08 -5.09 -2.95
CA ASP A 40 -13.74 -3.83 -2.63
C ASP A 40 -12.81 -2.89 -1.84
N LEU A 41 -11.85 -3.46 -1.10
CA LEU A 41 -10.91 -2.73 -0.25
C LEU A 41 -9.51 -3.34 -0.32
N VAL A 42 -8.50 -2.47 -0.28
CA VAL A 42 -7.08 -2.82 -0.25
C VAL A 42 -6.46 -2.27 1.03
N LEU A 43 -5.98 -3.17 1.88
CA LEU A 43 -5.17 -2.80 3.04
C LEU A 43 -3.69 -2.81 2.64
N GLU A 44 -3.06 -1.63 2.60
CA GLU A 44 -1.62 -1.53 2.43
C GLU A 44 -0.94 -1.46 3.79
N VAL A 45 -0.35 -2.59 4.19
CA VAL A 45 0.41 -2.67 5.45
C VAL A 45 1.83 -2.13 5.25
N ARG A 46 2.23 -1.22 6.14
CA ARG A 46 3.56 -0.60 6.19
C ARG A 46 4.15 -0.73 7.58
N ASP A 47 5.46 -0.51 7.70
CA ASP A 47 6.14 -0.44 9.00
C ASP A 47 6.06 1.00 9.53
N ALA A 48 5.47 1.20 10.71
CA ALA A 48 5.25 2.50 11.33
C ALA A 48 6.56 3.28 11.60
N ARG A 49 7.69 2.57 11.75
CA ARG A 49 9.00 3.20 11.98
C ARG A 49 9.58 3.84 10.72
N VAL A 50 9.19 3.33 9.55
CA VAL A 50 9.65 3.83 8.24
C VAL A 50 8.51 3.88 7.21
N PRO A 51 7.46 4.71 7.43
CA PRO A 51 6.23 4.66 6.63
C PRO A 51 6.42 5.01 5.15
N ALA A 52 7.43 5.83 4.84
CA ALA A 52 7.76 6.18 3.46
C ALA A 52 8.55 5.07 2.76
N SER A 53 9.60 4.57 3.41
CA SER A 53 10.54 3.59 2.82
C SER A 53 9.95 2.19 2.71
N SER A 54 9.01 1.82 3.59
CA SER A 54 8.30 0.54 3.52
C SER A 54 7.16 0.53 2.49
N ALA A 55 6.96 1.63 1.76
CA ALA A 55 5.98 1.70 0.69
C ALA A 55 6.40 0.90 -0.54
N PHE A 56 5.43 0.24 -1.18
CA PHE A 56 5.68 -0.42 -2.46
C PHE A 56 5.30 0.49 -3.64
N GLU A 57 6.30 1.19 -4.18
CA GLU A 57 6.18 2.20 -5.24
C GLU A 57 5.41 1.73 -6.50
N PRO A 58 5.53 0.48 -6.98
CA PRO A 58 4.76 0.02 -8.15
C PRO A 58 3.23 0.05 -7.94
N LEU A 59 2.74 -0.14 -6.71
CA LEU A 59 1.31 0.01 -6.42
C LEU A 59 0.86 1.47 -6.35
N ARG A 60 1.79 2.41 -6.16
CA ARG A 60 1.51 3.86 -6.16
C ARG A 60 1.34 4.42 -7.58
N ARG A 61 1.92 3.76 -8.58
CA ARG A 61 1.71 4.08 -10.00
C ARG A 61 0.42 3.46 -10.51
N ARG A 62 -0.72 3.97 -10.03
CA ARG A 62 -2.05 3.70 -10.60
C ARG A 62 -2.52 4.98 -11.28
N GLY A 63 -2.95 4.85 -12.54
CA GLY A 63 -3.31 6.01 -13.37
C GLY A 63 -4.59 6.70 -12.89
N PRO A 64 -5.02 7.77 -13.57
CA PRO A 64 -6.17 8.63 -13.21
C PRO A 64 -7.55 7.93 -13.16
N LEU A 65 -7.59 6.59 -13.26
CA LEU A 65 -8.81 5.78 -13.39
C LEU A 65 -9.04 4.82 -12.20
N GLU A 66 -8.14 4.75 -11.23
CA GLU A 66 -8.43 4.02 -9.98
C GLU A 66 -8.40 5.00 -8.82
N PRO A 67 -9.58 5.38 -8.28
CA PRO A 67 -9.63 6.34 -7.20
C PRO A 67 -8.97 5.74 -5.96
N ASP A 68 -8.17 6.56 -5.27
CA ASP A 68 -7.60 6.31 -3.94
C ASP A 68 -8.65 5.83 -2.90
N GLY A 69 -9.95 5.94 -3.21
CA GLY A 69 -11.08 5.62 -2.33
C GLY A 69 -11.26 4.15 -1.93
N ARG A 70 -10.46 3.19 -2.44
CA ARG A 70 -10.51 1.77 -2.02
C ARG A 70 -9.25 1.32 -1.27
N ARG A 71 -8.42 2.24 -0.79
CA ARG A 71 -7.13 1.91 -0.16
C ARG A 71 -7.04 2.51 1.23
N VAL A 72 -6.70 1.67 2.21
CA VAL A 72 -6.40 2.08 3.58
C VAL A 72 -4.95 1.73 3.87
N VAL A 73 -4.18 2.68 4.39
CA VAL A 73 -2.81 2.43 4.84
C VAL A 73 -2.85 2.00 6.30
N VAL A 74 -2.20 0.89 6.60
CA VAL A 74 -2.07 0.34 7.95
C VAL A 74 -0.61 0.44 8.38
N LEU A 75 -0.31 1.35 9.31
CA LEU A 75 1.02 1.48 9.92
C LEU A 75 1.14 0.46 11.04
N ASN A 76 1.68 -0.72 10.72
CA ASN A 76 1.90 -1.79 11.68
C ASN A 76 3.18 -1.58 12.50
N LYS A 77 3.26 -2.24 13.66
CA LYS A 77 4.33 -2.10 14.66
C LYS A 77 4.39 -0.71 15.27
N ALA A 78 3.24 -0.09 15.48
CA ALA A 78 3.14 1.24 16.09
C ALA A 78 3.72 1.27 17.52
N ASP A 79 3.70 0.14 18.23
CA ASP A 79 4.33 -0.06 19.53
C ASP A 79 5.87 0.10 19.51
N LEU A 80 6.49 -0.08 18.35
CA LEU A 80 7.94 0.08 18.15
C LEU A 80 8.32 1.42 17.52
N ALA A 81 7.36 2.27 17.19
CA ALA A 81 7.57 3.55 16.55
C ALA A 81 7.38 4.69 17.56
N ASP A 82 7.95 5.85 17.26
CA ASP A 82 7.67 7.07 18.02
C ASP A 82 6.19 7.46 17.82
N PRO A 83 5.38 7.58 18.89
CA PRO A 83 3.95 7.88 18.75
C PRO A 83 3.70 9.23 18.09
N SER A 84 4.50 10.25 18.41
CA SER A 84 4.35 11.60 17.88
C SER A 84 4.67 11.67 16.39
N GLU A 85 5.69 10.93 15.94
CA GLU A 85 6.00 10.80 14.51
C GLU A 85 4.94 9.97 13.77
N THR A 86 4.43 8.92 14.41
CA THR A 86 3.35 8.09 13.85
C THR A 86 2.10 8.93 13.59
N GLU A 87 1.70 9.77 14.54
CA GLU A 87 0.58 10.72 14.38
C GLU A 87 0.81 11.71 13.24
N LYS A 88 2.00 12.29 13.13
CA LYS A 88 2.36 13.19 12.01
C LYS A 88 2.23 12.46 10.67
N TRP A 89 2.68 11.20 10.59
CA TRP A 89 2.54 10.38 9.39
C TRP A 89 1.09 10.03 9.06
N MET A 90 0.26 9.70 10.05
CA MET A 90 -1.17 9.47 9.84
C MET A 90 -1.86 10.74 9.31
N ALA A 91 -1.58 11.90 9.92
CA ALA A 91 -2.11 13.18 9.46
C ALA A 91 -1.64 13.54 8.04
N TYR A 92 -0.37 13.29 7.74
CA TYR A 92 0.20 13.46 6.40
C TYR A 92 -0.52 12.61 5.35
N MET A 93 -0.75 11.32 5.62
CA MET A 93 -1.44 10.41 4.70
C MET A 93 -2.89 10.83 4.48
N LYS A 94 -3.60 11.22 5.54
CA LYS A 94 -4.99 11.70 5.45
C LYS A 94 -5.10 13.00 4.63
N LYS A 95 -4.18 13.95 4.83
CA LYS A 95 -4.23 15.28 4.20
C LYS A 95 -3.69 15.33 2.78
N GLN A 96 -2.53 14.73 2.53
CA GLN A 96 -1.86 14.85 1.23
C GLN A 96 -2.25 13.75 0.25
N ARG A 97 -2.71 12.60 0.74
CA ARG A 97 -2.98 11.41 -0.09
C ARG A 97 -4.45 11.03 -0.11
N THR A 98 -5.31 11.80 0.58
CA THR A 98 -6.75 11.55 0.71
C THR A 98 -7.05 10.07 1.01
N CYS A 99 -6.17 9.45 1.81
CA CYS A 99 -6.16 8.01 2.04
C CYS A 99 -6.31 7.78 3.54
N PRO A 100 -7.32 7.01 3.99
CA PRO A 100 -7.44 6.61 5.39
C PRO A 100 -6.17 5.91 5.85
N CYS A 101 -5.73 6.25 7.05
CA CYS A 101 -4.52 5.71 7.65
C CYS A 101 -4.79 5.38 9.11
N ILE A 102 -4.38 4.18 9.53
CA ILE A 102 -4.53 3.69 10.90
C ILE A 102 -3.19 3.11 11.37
N ALA A 103 -2.86 3.32 12.64
CA ALA A 103 -1.68 2.74 13.27
C ALA A 103 -2.11 1.59 14.18
N VAL A 104 -1.42 0.46 14.08
CA VAL A 104 -1.78 -0.77 14.80
C VAL A 104 -0.54 -1.51 15.31
N ASN A 105 -0.76 -2.37 16.30
CA ASN A 105 0.16 -3.43 16.66
C ASN A 105 -0.52 -4.76 16.33
N SER A 106 -0.13 -5.43 15.25
CA SER A 106 -0.73 -6.70 14.83
C SER A 106 -0.62 -7.85 15.83
N HIS A 107 0.18 -7.71 16.90
CA HIS A 107 0.20 -8.68 18.00
C HIS A 107 -0.88 -8.41 19.06
N SER A 108 -1.46 -7.21 19.07
CA SER A 108 -2.61 -6.84 19.89
C SER A 108 -3.90 -7.04 19.12
N GLY A 109 -4.69 -8.04 19.52
CA GLY A 109 -5.99 -8.34 18.92
C GLY A 109 -7.02 -7.20 19.04
N GLU A 110 -6.83 -6.26 19.96
CA GLU A 110 -7.68 -5.07 20.10
C GLU A 110 -7.45 -4.09 18.95
N SER A 111 -6.19 -3.77 18.64
CA SER A 111 -5.86 -2.86 17.54
C SER A 111 -6.26 -3.39 16.15
N ILE A 112 -6.37 -4.72 15.99
CA ILE A 112 -6.85 -5.33 14.75
C ILE A 112 -8.36 -5.07 14.55
N LYS A 113 -9.14 -4.99 15.62
CA LYS A 113 -10.58 -4.70 15.51
C LYS A 113 -10.82 -3.29 14.95
N GLU A 114 -9.96 -2.34 15.30
CA GLU A 114 -10.00 -0.97 14.78
C GLU A 114 -9.83 -0.93 13.25
N VAL A 115 -9.02 -1.85 12.68
CA VAL A 115 -8.90 -2.01 11.22
C VAL A 115 -10.24 -2.39 10.59
N GLY A 116 -10.97 -3.33 11.20
CA GLY A 116 -12.28 -3.75 10.71
C GLY A 116 -13.31 -2.63 10.69
N ILE A 117 -13.28 -1.76 11.71
CA ILE A 117 -14.16 -0.59 11.80
C ILE A 117 -13.78 0.44 10.72
N ALA A 118 -12.48 0.75 10.59
CA ALA A 118 -11.98 1.69 9.58
C ALA A 118 -12.20 1.21 8.14
N ALA A 119 -12.32 -0.10 7.93
CA ALA A 119 -12.59 -0.74 6.65
C ALA A 119 -14.09 -0.85 6.28
N SER A 120 -14.99 -0.56 7.22
CA SER A 120 -16.44 -0.74 7.05
C SER A 120 -17.19 0.53 6.58
N HIS A 121 -16.47 1.63 6.36
CA HIS A 121 -16.98 2.93 5.91
C HIS A 121 -16.35 3.33 4.57
#